data_AF-A0A7W2YDU0-F1
#
_entry.id   AF-A0A7W2YDU0-F1
#
_cell.length_a   1.000
_cell.length_b   1.000
_cell.length_c   1.000
_cell.angle_alpha   90.00
_cell.angle_beta   90.00
_cell.angle_gamma   90.00
#
_symmetry.space_group_name_H-M   'P 1'
#
loop_
_entity.id
_entity.type
_entity.pdbx_description
1 polymer ?
#
loop_
_entity_poly.entity_id
_entity_poly.type
_entity_poly.pdbx_seq_one_letter_code
_entity_poly.pdbx_strand_id
1 'polypeptide(L)'
;MTITDEITIIANQLANQGKKPTVALLKTKLKTPVPLPTLISILRNWTHDPKLITLTGETKKLVEKNQTLALNSPEIEMMITKAIATALEPIETELAELKALIISLKKI
;
A
#
# COMPACT_ATOMS: atom_id res chain seq x y z
N MET A 1 12.33 -9.39 -7.61
CA MET A 1 12.34 -7.92 -7.76
C MET A 1 12.95 -7.60 -9.11
N THR A 2 12.23 -7.00 -10.06
CA THR A 2 12.83 -6.62 -11.35
C THR A 2 13.17 -5.14 -11.37
N ILE A 3 14.29 -4.80 -12.00
CA ILE A 3 14.73 -3.41 -12.17
C ILE A 3 13.72 -2.57 -12.98
N THR A 4 12.94 -3.23 -13.82
CA THR A 4 11.88 -2.64 -14.65
C THR A 4 10.73 -2.11 -13.81
N ASP A 5 10.33 -2.84 -12.76
CA ASP A 5 9.26 -2.43 -11.86
C ASP A 5 9.68 -1.18 -11.06
N GLU A 6 10.91 -1.17 -10.53
CA GLU A 6 11.47 -0.01 -9.80
C GLU A 6 11.50 1.24 -10.69
N ILE A 7 11.96 1.10 -11.94
CA ILE A 7 12.01 2.19 -12.92
C ILE A 7 10.60 2.74 -13.24
N THR A 8 9.64 1.85 -13.45
CA THR A 8 8.26 2.21 -13.80
C THR A 8 7.59 2.97 -12.66
N ILE A 9 7.81 2.53 -11.42
CA ILE A 9 7.25 3.18 -10.24
C ILE A 9 7.83 4.56 -10.02
N ILE A 10 9.15 4.72 -10.12
CA ILE A 10 9.79 6.04 -10.01
C ILE A 10 9.29 6.97 -11.11
N ALA A 11 9.11 6.45 -12.33
CA ALA A 11 8.58 7.23 -13.44
C ALA A 11 7.13 7.70 -13.19
N ASN A 12 6.27 6.83 -12.65
CA ASN A 12 4.91 7.18 -12.26
C ASN A 12 4.87 8.19 -11.10
N GLN A 13 5.73 8.05 -10.11
CA GLN A 13 5.86 9.02 -9.02
C GLN A 13 6.27 10.41 -9.53
N LEU A 14 7.21 10.48 -10.48
CA LEU A 14 7.62 11.74 -11.10
C LEU A 14 6.48 12.36 -11.92
N ALA A 15 5.77 11.55 -12.70
CA ALA A 15 4.63 12.00 -13.50
C ALA A 15 3.48 12.53 -12.62
N ASN A 16 3.19 11.88 -11.50
CA ASN A 16 2.20 12.35 -10.52
C ASN A 16 2.61 13.69 -9.85
N GLN A 17 3.91 13.98 -9.78
CA GLN A 17 4.43 15.28 -9.32
C GLN A 17 4.41 16.35 -10.43
N GLY A 18 3.85 16.06 -11.61
CA GLY A 18 3.86 16.95 -12.77
C GLY A 18 5.22 17.06 -13.46
N LYS A 19 6.19 16.19 -13.11
CA LYS A 19 7.52 16.18 -13.72
C LYS A 19 7.58 15.09 -14.78
N LYS A 20 8.06 15.43 -15.97
CA LYS A 20 8.34 14.44 -17.01
C LYS A 20 9.48 13.51 -16.54
N PRO A 21 9.30 12.19 -16.49
CA PRO A 21 10.37 11.28 -16.11
C PRO A 21 11.47 11.33 -17.18
N THR A 22 12.68 11.68 -16.76
CA THR A 22 13.87 11.70 -17.62
C THR A 22 14.90 10.72 -17.12
N VAL A 23 15.79 10.29 -18.02
CA VAL A 23 16.95 9.44 -17.69
C VAL A 23 17.73 10.01 -16.51
N ALA A 24 17.98 11.33 -16.49
CA ALA A 24 18.69 11.98 -15.39
C ALA A 24 17.93 11.88 -14.06
N LEU A 25 16.63 12.21 -14.06
CA LEU A 25 15.80 12.15 -12.85
C LEU A 25 15.71 10.72 -12.28
N LEU A 26 15.53 9.72 -13.14
CA LEU A 26 15.51 8.33 -12.72
C LEU A 26 16.86 7.89 -12.17
N LYS A 27 17.97 8.24 -12.82
CA LYS A 27 19.32 7.93 -12.32
C LYS A 27 19.58 8.48 -10.91
N THR A 28 18.99 9.62 -10.54
CA THR A 28 19.13 10.16 -9.17
C THR A 28 18.27 9.48 -8.11
N LYS A 29 17.25 8.72 -8.53
CA LYS A 29 16.25 8.14 -7.63
C LYS A 29 16.39 6.63 -7.47
N LEU A 30 17.02 5.95 -8.43
CA LEU A 30 17.30 4.53 -8.39
C LEU A 30 18.36 4.20 -7.33
N LYS A 31 18.15 3.12 -6.58
CA LYS A 31 19.12 2.66 -5.57
C LYS A 31 20.29 1.91 -6.20
N THR A 32 20.05 1.28 -7.33
CA THR A 32 21.05 0.49 -8.06
C THR A 32 21.47 1.20 -9.34
N PRO A 33 22.77 1.15 -9.71
CA PRO A 33 23.22 1.69 -10.99
C PRO A 33 22.67 0.82 -12.13
N VAL A 34 21.93 1.44 -13.03
CA VAL A 34 21.35 0.77 -14.21
C VAL A 34 22.07 1.23 -15.48
N PRO A 35 22.38 0.31 -16.41
CA PRO A 35 22.92 0.67 -17.72
C PRO A 35 22.01 1.65 -18.46
N LEU A 36 22.61 2.68 -19.09
CA LEU A 36 21.88 3.70 -19.84
C LEU A 36 20.93 3.11 -20.90
N PRO A 37 21.32 2.10 -21.71
CA PRO A 37 20.43 1.50 -22.70
C PRO A 37 19.17 0.89 -22.09
N THR A 38 19.30 0.26 -20.92
CA THR A 38 18.19 -0.34 -20.18
C THR A 38 17.20 0.73 -19.72
N LEU A 39 17.70 1.83 -19.17
CA LEU A 39 16.86 2.93 -18.69
C LEU A 39 16.09 3.59 -19.85
N ILE A 40 16.74 3.79 -20.99
CA ILE A 40 16.12 4.35 -22.20
C ILE A 40 15.07 3.38 -22.74
N SER A 41 15.37 2.08 -22.84
CA SER A 41 14.43 1.09 -23.35
C SER A 41 13.16 1.04 -22.51
N ILE A 42 13.30 1.07 -21.18
CA ILE A 42 12.15 1.02 -20.29
C ILE A 42 11.35 2.32 -20.35
N LEU A 43 12.01 3.48 -20.31
CA LEU A 43 11.34 4.79 -20.45
C LEU A 43 10.63 4.97 -21.80
N ARG A 44 11.14 4.35 -22.87
CA ARG A 44 10.52 4.40 -24.21
C ARG A 44 9.21 3.62 -24.26
N ASN A 45 9.16 2.48 -23.57
CA ASN A 45 7.98 1.61 -23.49
C ASN A 45 7.08 1.93 -22.29
N TRP A 46 7.48 2.90 -21.45
CA TRP A 46 6.74 3.31 -20.27
C TRP A 46 5.50 4.11 -20.64
N THR A 47 4.39 3.78 -19.98
CA THR A 47 3.13 4.50 -20.03
C THR A 47 2.77 4.95 -18.63
N HIS A 48 2.24 6.16 -18.49
CA HIS A 48 1.84 6.69 -17.19
C HIS A 48 0.68 5.91 -16.61
N ASP A 49 0.89 5.33 -15.43
CA ASP A 49 -0.15 4.73 -14.60
C ASP A 49 -0.16 5.41 -13.22
N PRO A 50 -1.19 6.21 -12.87
CA PRO A 50 -1.24 6.95 -11.62
C PRO A 50 -1.41 6.06 -10.38
N LYS A 51 -1.83 4.79 -10.54
CA LYS A 51 -2.06 3.85 -9.42
C LYS A 51 -0.79 3.08 -9.04
N LEU A 52 0.16 2.94 -9.97
CA LEU A 52 1.40 2.17 -9.78
C LEU A 52 2.54 3.05 -9.26
N ILE A 53 2.40 3.55 -8.04
CA ILE A 53 3.38 4.43 -7.37
C ILE A 53 4.10 3.81 -6.18
N THR A 54 3.73 2.60 -5.77
CA THR A 54 4.36 1.90 -4.64
C THR A 54 4.68 0.47 -5.03
N LEU A 55 5.92 0.06 -4.79
CA LEU A 55 6.31 -1.34 -4.89
C LEU A 55 5.77 -1.99 -3.61
N THR A 56 4.99 -3.06 -3.73
CA THR A 56 4.37 -3.80 -2.62
C THR A 56 5.48 -4.30 -1.67
N GLY A 57 5.86 -3.47 -0.69
CA GLY A 57 7.02 -3.72 0.17
C GLY A 57 7.68 -2.50 0.82
N GLU A 58 7.42 -1.26 0.37
CA GLU A 58 8.01 -0.04 0.99
C GLU A 58 6.97 0.93 1.56
N THR A 59 6.12 0.47 2.49
CA THR A 59 5.33 1.33 3.39
C THR A 59 6.17 1.93 4.52
N LYS A 60 7.33 2.53 4.20
CA LYS A 60 8.16 3.16 5.24
C LYS A 60 9.12 4.24 4.74
N LYS A 61 8.68 5.26 3.97
CA LYS A 61 9.33 6.60 3.97
C LYS A 61 8.69 7.75 3.17
N LEU A 62 7.36 7.79 2.99
CA LEU A 62 6.70 8.96 2.39
C LEU A 62 5.42 9.39 3.14
N VAL A 63 5.50 9.48 4.46
CA VAL A 63 4.46 10.13 5.29
C VAL A 63 5.10 11.24 6.15
N GLU A 64 5.87 12.13 5.54
CA GLU A 64 6.35 13.37 6.18
C GLU A 64 6.30 14.55 5.21
N LYS A 65 5.14 14.75 4.57
CA LYS A 65 4.70 16.09 4.13
C LYS A 65 3.28 15.99 3.60
N ASN A 66 2.37 16.70 4.27
CA ASN A 66 0.98 16.96 3.88
C ASN A 66 -0.04 15.83 4.13
N GLN A 67 -0.40 15.65 5.40
CA GLN A 67 -1.78 15.62 5.91
C GLN A 67 -1.80 14.90 7.27
N THR A 68 -1.42 15.60 8.32
CA THR A 68 -2.08 15.42 9.61
C THR A 68 -3.48 16.04 9.50
N LEU A 69 -4.35 15.40 8.71
CA LEU A 69 -5.79 15.61 8.81
C LEU A 69 -6.18 14.93 10.13
N ALA A 70 -6.51 15.76 11.12
CA ALA A 70 -7.05 15.44 12.42
C ALA A 70 -7.66 14.01 12.52
N LEU A 71 -6.85 13.04 12.95
CA LEU A 71 -7.29 11.67 13.27
C LEU A 71 -7.92 11.58 14.67
N ASN A 72 -8.03 12.69 15.40
CA ASN A 72 -8.48 12.75 16.80
C ASN A 72 -9.82 13.49 16.93
N SER A 73 -10.75 13.35 16.00
CA SER A 73 -12.12 13.81 16.25
C SER A 73 -12.86 12.73 17.05
N PRO A 74 -13.52 13.08 18.17
CA PRO A 74 -14.23 12.11 19.01
C PRO A 74 -15.35 11.39 18.25
N GLU A 75 -15.87 12.01 17.19
CA GLU A 75 -16.87 11.43 16.31
C GLU A 75 -16.33 10.28 15.46
N ILE A 76 -15.10 10.40 14.93
CA ILE A 76 -14.46 9.32 14.16
C ILE A 76 -14.12 8.15 15.08
N GLU A 77 -13.60 8.41 16.28
CA GLU A 77 -13.32 7.35 17.27
C GLU A 77 -14.61 6.60 17.67
N MET A 78 -15.72 7.32 17.86
CA MET A 78 -17.02 6.72 18.15
C MET A 78 -17.53 5.87 16.99
N MET A 79 -17.42 6.35 15.74
CA MET A 79 -17.83 5.60 14.56
C MET A 79 -16.99 4.33 14.37
N ILE A 80 -15.67 4.42 14.57
CA ILE A 80 -14.76 3.26 14.50
C ILE A 80 -15.13 2.23 15.56
N THR A 81 -15.32 2.66 16.82
CA THR A 81 -15.67 1.76 17.93
C THR A 81 -17.00 1.05 17.66
N LYS A 82 -18.00 1.78 17.16
CA LYS A 82 -19.30 1.22 16.79
C LYS A 82 -19.18 0.20 15.66
N ALA A 83 -18.45 0.54 14.60
CA ALA A 83 -18.26 -0.34 13.44
C ALA A 83 -17.53 -1.64 13.83
N ILE A 84 -16.52 -1.54 14.70
CA ILE A 84 -15.80 -2.71 15.23
C ILE A 84 -16.75 -3.58 16.06
N ALA A 85 -17.52 -2.99 16.99
CA ALA A 85 -18.45 -3.74 17.84
C ALA A 85 -19.49 -4.52 17.01
N THR A 86 -20.09 -3.88 16.01
CA THR A 86 -21.06 -4.54 15.11
C THR A 86 -20.43 -5.67 14.29
N ALA A 87 -19.16 -5.52 13.88
CA ALA A 87 -18.48 -6.56 13.11
C ALA A 87 -18.04 -7.76 13.97
N LEU A 88 -17.78 -7.56 15.27
CA LEU A 88 -17.33 -8.61 16.18
C LEU A 88 -18.49 -9.46 16.74
N GLU A 89 -19.69 -8.89 16.90
CA GLU A 89 -20.88 -9.60 17.43
C GLU A 89 -21.20 -10.95 16.75
N PRO A 90 -21.26 -11.06 15.40
CA PRO A 90 -21.52 -12.35 14.76
C PRO A 90 -20.37 -13.35 14.98
N ILE A 91 -19.12 -12.87 14.97
CA ILE A 91 -17.93 -13.72 15.16
C ILE A 91 -17.89 -14.29 16.59
N GLU A 92 -18.22 -13.49 17.59
CA GLU A 92 -18.30 -13.96 18.98
C GLU A 92 -19.40 -15.02 19.17
N THR A 93 -20.54 -14.84 18.49
CA THR A 93 -21.64 -15.80 18.50
C THR A 93 -21.24 -17.13 17.86
N GLU A 94 -20.64 -17.08 16.66
CA GLU A 94 -20.12 -18.27 15.98
C GLU A 94 -19.06 -19.00 16.82
N LEU A 95 -18.16 -18.26 17.48
CA LEU A 95 -17.18 -18.85 18.39
C LEU A 95 -17.82 -19.52 19.61
N ALA A 96 -18.90 -18.97 20.15
CA ALA A 96 -19.62 -19.58 21.27
C ALA A 96 -20.30 -20.89 20.84
N GLU A 97 -20.93 -20.91 19.66
CA GLU A 97 -21.56 -22.10 19.09
C GLU A 97 -20.53 -23.20 18.79
N LEU A 98 -19.39 -22.84 18.17
CA LEU A 98 -18.30 -23.77 17.89
C LEU A 98 -17.70 -24.34 19.18
N LYS A 99 -17.53 -23.52 20.22
CA LYS A 99 -17.09 -24.01 21.55
C LYS A 99 -18.08 -24.99 22.15
N ALA A 100 -19.39 -24.73 22.03
CA ALA A 100 -20.44 -25.63 22.52
C ALA A 100 -20.43 -26.97 21.78
N LEU A 101 -20.24 -26.96 20.45
CA LEU A 101 -20.08 -28.16 19.62
C LEU A 101 -18.82 -28.96 19.99
N ILE A 102 -17.69 -28.30 20.26
CA ILE A 102 -16.47 -28.99 20.72
C ILE A 102 -16.71 -29.66 22.08
N ILE A 103 -17.40 -28.99 23.01
CA ILE A 103 -17.72 -29.56 24.32
C ILE A 103 -18.64 -30.77 24.18
N SER A 104 -19.64 -30.72 23.29
CA SER A 104 -20.54 -31.87 23.06
C SER A 104 -19.81 -33.05 22.42
N LEU A 105 -18.94 -32.81 21.45
CA LEU A 105 -18.12 -33.85 20.80
C LEU A 105 -17.09 -34.48 21.75
N LYS A 106 -16.52 -33.70 22.69
CA LYS A 106 -15.58 -34.23 23.69
C LYS A 106 -16.26 -35.08 24.78
N LYS A 107 -17.58 -34.98 24.92
CA LYS A 107 -18.36 -35.72 25.94
C LYS A 107 -18.82 -37.10 25.44
N ILE A 108 -18.58 -37.42 24.18
CA ILE A 108 -18.76 -38.73 23.53
C ILE A 108 -17.41 -39.45 23.53
#